data_AF-A0A955MZX8-F1
#
_entry.id   AF-A0A955MZX8-F1
#
_cell.length_a   1.000
_cell.length_b   1.000
_cell.length_c   1.000
_cell.angle_alpha   90.00
_cell.angle_beta   90.00
_cell.angle_gamma   90.00
#
_symmetry.space_group_name_H-M   'P 1'
#
loop_
_entity.id
_entity.type
_entity.pdbx_description
1 polymer ?
#
loop_
_entity_poly.entity_id
_entity_poly.type
_entity_poly.pdbx_seq_one_letter_code
_entity_poly.pdbx_strand_id
1 'polypeptide(L)'
;MAKRKSKDPNKGGNVSPPEKSRSKKTSWFVNILLLAISLVIGLAILELGARWMLPKGPPPDRAENLFRVERTENEKMVFRLIPDTQFVTFGVPYRTNEFGFRDGPVEKKGEKTFRILCIGDSVTFG
;
A
#
# COMPACT_ATOMS: atom_id res chain seq x y z
N MET A 1 33.61 86.62 -50.68
CA MET A 1 34.08 86.27 -49.32
C MET A 1 33.03 85.39 -48.65
N ALA A 2 33.33 84.09 -48.52
CA ALA A 2 32.44 83.10 -47.93
C ALA A 2 32.66 82.99 -46.41
N LYS A 3 31.60 83.04 -45.59
CA LYS A 3 31.64 82.68 -44.17
C LYS A 3 30.74 81.47 -43.90
N ARG A 4 31.39 80.45 -43.35
CA ARG A 4 30.94 79.07 -43.14
C ARG A 4 29.83 78.98 -42.09
N LYS A 5 28.82 78.14 -42.36
CA LYS A 5 27.83 77.65 -41.39
C LYS A 5 28.53 76.84 -40.29
N SER A 6 28.39 77.23 -39.03
CA SER A 6 28.77 76.38 -37.89
C SER A 6 27.68 75.33 -37.68
N LYS A 7 28.10 74.08 -37.80
CA LYS A 7 27.28 72.88 -37.65
C LYS A 7 27.53 72.38 -36.23
N ASP A 8 26.61 72.62 -35.30
CA ASP A 8 26.67 72.04 -33.96
C ASP A 8 26.44 70.52 -34.03
N PRO A 9 27.42 69.69 -33.61
CA PRO A 9 27.25 68.25 -33.59
C PRO A 9 27.40 67.75 -32.16
N ASN A 10 26.36 67.86 -31.32
CA ASN A 10 26.33 67.03 -30.11
C ASN A 10 24.94 66.87 -29.50
N LYS A 11 24.14 65.97 -30.07
CA LYS A 11 23.09 65.26 -29.32
C LYS A 11 23.56 63.82 -29.14
N GLY A 12 24.47 63.63 -28.19
CA GLY A 12 24.83 62.30 -27.68
C GLY A 12 23.65 61.72 -26.91
N GLY A 13 22.71 61.11 -27.64
CA GLY A 13 21.64 60.31 -27.06
C GLY A 13 22.27 59.08 -26.40
N ASN A 14 22.19 59.01 -25.08
CA ASN A 14 22.63 57.88 -24.29
C ASN A 14 21.62 56.74 -24.51
N VAL A 15 21.79 55.95 -25.58
CA VAL A 15 20.93 54.81 -25.88
C VAL A 15 21.30 53.70 -24.90
N SER A 16 20.51 53.55 -23.83
CA SER A 16 20.64 52.43 -22.90
C SER A 16 20.52 51.11 -23.67
N PRO A 17 21.38 50.11 -23.38
CA PRO A 17 21.33 48.84 -24.07
C PRO A 17 19.97 48.16 -23.84
N PRO A 18 19.42 47.44 -24.85
CA PRO A 18 18.15 46.77 -24.73
C PRO A 18 18.19 45.77 -23.57
N GLU A 19 17.31 45.97 -22.59
CA GLU A 19 17.13 45.09 -21.45
C GLU A 19 16.71 43.71 -21.97
N LYS A 20 17.62 42.75 -21.93
CA LYS A 20 17.37 41.38 -22.42
C LYS A 20 16.21 40.81 -21.62
N SER A 21 15.03 40.71 -22.23
CA SER A 21 13.85 40.13 -21.60
C SER A 21 14.16 38.67 -21.26
N ARG A 22 14.51 38.40 -20.00
CA ARG A 22 14.69 37.04 -19.49
C ARG A 22 13.39 36.28 -19.76
N SER A 23 13.50 35.25 -20.58
CA SER A 23 12.41 34.35 -20.95
C SER A 23 11.68 33.86 -19.70
N LYS A 24 10.48 34.42 -19.45
CA LYS A 24 9.61 34.03 -18.32
C LYS A 24 9.17 32.57 -18.40
N LYS A 25 9.26 31.94 -19.58
CA LYS A 25 8.85 30.55 -19.81
C LYS A 25 9.70 29.55 -19.03
N THR A 26 11.01 29.80 -18.90
CA THR A 26 11.92 28.88 -18.19
C THR A 26 11.61 28.83 -16.69
N SER A 27 11.10 29.93 -16.11
CA SER A 27 10.74 29.99 -14.69
C SER A 27 9.52 29.13 -14.34
N TRP A 28 8.56 28.97 -15.26
CA TRP A 28 7.33 28.23 -14.98
C TRP A 28 7.57 26.72 -14.94
N PHE A 29 8.36 26.19 -15.88
CA PHE A 29 8.75 24.78 -15.87
C PHE A 29 9.55 24.40 -14.63
N VAL A 30 10.46 25.28 -14.18
CA VAL A 30 11.22 25.08 -12.94
C VAL A 30 10.28 25.01 -11.74
N ASN A 31 9.29 25.89 -11.65
CA ASN A 31 8.33 25.88 -10.54
C ASN A 31 7.47 24.60 -10.53
N ILE A 32 7.01 24.12 -11.70
CA ILE A 32 6.26 22.86 -11.79
C ILE A 32 7.12 21.68 -11.37
N LEU A 33 8.38 21.64 -11.83
CA LEU A 33 9.31 20.58 -11.47
C LEU A 33 9.57 20.57 -9.96
N LEU A 34 9.80 21.74 -9.36
CA LEU A 34 9.98 21.88 -7.91
C LEU A 34 8.74 21.43 -7.14
N LEU A 35 7.53 21.79 -7.62
CA LEU A 35 6.28 21.36 -7.01
C LEU A 35 6.12 19.84 -7.07
N ALA A 36 6.38 19.22 -8.23
CA ALA A 36 6.31 17.77 -8.40
C ALA A 36 7.31 17.04 -7.47
N ILE A 37 8.55 17.52 -7.40
CA ILE A 37 9.58 16.96 -6.49
C ILE A 37 9.13 17.10 -5.04
N SER A 38 8.63 18.27 -4.64
CA SER A 38 8.16 18.50 -3.26
C SER A 38 7.01 17.58 -2.88
N LEU A 39 6.09 17.30 -3.82
CA LEU A 39 4.97 16.40 -3.61
C LEU A 39 5.44 14.96 -3.41
N VAL A 40 6.36 14.49 -4.26
CA VAL A 40 6.94 13.14 -4.14
C VAL A 40 7.68 12.97 -2.81
N ILE A 41 8.48 13.97 -2.41
CA ILE A 41 9.18 13.95 -1.12
C ILE A 41 8.20 13.94 0.05
N GLY A 42 7.16 14.76 0.00
CA GLY A 42 6.12 14.82 1.05
C GLY A 42 5.39 13.48 1.20
N LEU A 43 5.01 12.85 0.09
CA LEU A 43 4.38 11.53 0.10
C LEU A 43 5.33 10.44 0.63
N ALA A 44 6.61 10.48 0.26
CA ALA A 44 7.60 9.53 0.76
C ALA A 44 7.80 9.64 2.29
N ILE A 45 7.86 10.86 2.82
CA ILE A 45 7.95 11.10 4.27
C ILE A 45 6.69 10.60 4.97
N LEU A 46 5.51 10.89 4.41
CA LEU A 46 4.23 10.45 4.98
C LEU A 46 4.13 8.91 5.00
N GLU A 47 4.53 8.25 3.92
CA GLU A 47 4.55 6.79 3.84
C GLU A 47 5.54 6.20 4.86
N LEU A 48 6.74 6.75 4.98
CA LEU A 48 7.72 6.30 5.98
C LEU A 48 7.22 6.50 7.42
N GLY A 49 6.60 7.65 7.69
CA GLY A 49 5.96 7.92 8.98
C GLY A 49 4.84 6.94 9.28
N ALA A 50 3.96 6.68 8.31
CA ALA A 50 2.91 5.68 8.43
C ALA A 50 3.47 4.27 8.67
N ARG A 51 4.52 3.86 7.96
CA ARG A 51 5.21 2.57 8.17
C ARG A 51 5.86 2.44 9.54
N TRP A 52 6.24 3.56 10.16
CA TRP A 52 6.87 3.58 11.48
C TRP A 52 5.84 3.61 12.62
N MET A 53 4.74 4.33 12.44
CA MET A 53 3.69 4.49 13.46
C MET A 53 2.63 3.40 13.43
N LEU A 54 2.28 2.89 12.24
CA LEU A 54 1.32 1.81 12.14
C LEU A 54 2.00 0.50 12.53
N PRO A 55 1.40 -0.30 13.42
CA PRO A 55 1.90 -1.64 13.66
C PRO A 55 1.98 -2.36 12.32
N LYS A 56 3.15 -2.95 12.02
CA LYS A 56 3.32 -3.78 10.83
C LYS A 56 2.20 -4.81 10.88
N GLY A 57 1.22 -4.67 9.99
CA GLY A 57 0.16 -5.64 9.87
C GLY A 57 0.77 -7.02 9.68
N PRO A 58 0.04 -8.11 10.00
CA PRO A 58 0.48 -9.45 9.64
C PRO A 58 0.96 -9.40 8.17
N PRO A 59 2.16 -9.93 7.87
CA PRO A 59 2.73 -9.77 6.54
C PRO A 59 1.73 -10.27 5.46
N PRO A 60 1.72 -9.68 4.26
CA PRO A 60 0.68 -9.91 3.26
C PRO A 60 0.59 -11.38 2.79
N ASP A 61 1.63 -12.18 3.03
CA ASP A 61 1.66 -13.64 2.91
C ASP A 61 0.73 -14.37 3.92
N ARG A 62 0.21 -13.68 4.94
CA ARG A 62 -0.78 -14.22 5.89
C ARG A 62 -2.22 -14.10 5.43
N ALA A 63 -2.52 -13.31 4.40
CA ALA A 63 -3.85 -13.36 3.77
C ALA A 63 -4.08 -14.73 3.08
N GLU A 64 -3.02 -15.38 2.60
CA GLU A 64 -3.07 -16.76 2.08
C GLU A 64 -3.17 -17.82 3.20
N ASN A 65 -2.94 -17.45 4.46
CA ASN A 65 -3.02 -18.34 5.62
C ASN A 65 -4.34 -18.22 6.40
N LEU A 66 -5.37 -17.60 5.83
CA LEU A 66 -6.71 -17.52 6.45
C LEU A 66 -7.25 -18.89 6.84
N PHE A 67 -6.82 -19.93 6.13
CA PHE A 67 -7.02 -21.32 6.50
C PHE A 67 -5.70 -22.06 6.35
N ARG A 68 -5.07 -22.41 7.49
CA ARG A 68 -3.96 -23.35 7.50
C ARG A 68 -4.49 -24.73 7.10
N VAL A 69 -4.45 -25.01 5.81
CA VAL A 69 -4.77 -26.31 5.22
C VAL A 69 -3.48 -26.97 4.76
N GLU A 70 -3.43 -28.28 4.92
CA GLU A 70 -2.41 -29.10 4.28
C GLU A 70 -3.03 -29.85 3.10
N ARG A 71 -2.21 -30.09 2.07
CA ARG A 71 -2.60 -30.89 0.92
C ARG A 71 -2.46 -32.36 1.30
N THR A 72 -3.48 -33.15 1.01
CA THR A 72 -3.44 -34.60 1.28
C THR A 72 -3.13 -35.37 0.01
N GLU A 73 -2.57 -36.57 0.17
CA GLU A 73 -2.34 -37.52 -0.93
C GLU A 73 -3.64 -38.20 -1.40
N ASN A 74 -4.73 -38.04 -0.65
CA ASN A 74 -6.03 -38.64 -0.99
C ASN A 74 -6.71 -37.82 -2.09
N GLU A 75 -6.86 -38.42 -3.27
CA GLU A 75 -7.52 -37.79 -4.43
C GLU A 75 -8.95 -37.30 -4.15
N LYS A 76 -9.65 -37.91 -3.18
CA LYS A 76 -11.01 -37.52 -2.79
C LYS A 76 -11.04 -36.41 -1.72
N MET A 77 -9.90 -36.10 -1.11
CA MET A 77 -9.78 -35.10 -0.05
C MET A 77 -8.51 -34.27 -0.28
N VAL A 78 -8.55 -33.37 -1.26
CA VAL A 78 -7.36 -32.64 -1.69
C VAL A 78 -6.77 -31.76 -0.57
N PHE A 79 -7.63 -31.24 0.29
CA PHE A 79 -7.25 -30.37 1.41
C PHE A 79 -7.84 -30.88 2.71
N ARG A 80 -7.05 -30.81 3.78
CA ARG A 80 -7.53 -30.94 5.16
C ARG A 80 -6.99 -29.81 6.01
N LEU A 81 -7.72 -29.46 7.05
CA LEU A 81 -7.22 -28.58 8.08
C LEU A 81 -6.15 -29.30 8.90
N ILE A 82 -5.14 -28.56 9.36
CA ILE A 82 -4.05 -29.14 10.16
C ILE A 82 -4.62 -29.58 11.52
N PRO A 83 -4.39 -30.82 11.96
CA PRO A 83 -4.77 -31.29 13.30
C PRO A 83 -4.13 -30.47 14.43
N ASP A 84 -4.79 -30.47 15.60
CA ASP A 84 -4.28 -29.90 16.86
C ASP A 84 -3.71 -28.48 16.74
N THR A 85 -4.28 -27.67 15.83
CA THR A 85 -3.76 -26.36 15.48
C THR A 85 -4.55 -25.27 16.19
N GLN A 86 -3.83 -24.28 16.73
CA GLN A 86 -4.42 -23.13 17.40
C GLN A 86 -3.81 -21.83 16.88
N PHE A 87 -4.67 -20.86 16.52
CA PHE A 87 -4.28 -19.51 16.15
C PHE A 87 -5.44 -18.54 16.32
N VAL A 88 -5.24 -17.25 16.05
CA VAL A 88 -6.29 -16.24 16.07
C VAL A 88 -6.53 -15.75 14.63
N THR A 89 -7.79 -15.76 14.19
CA THR A 89 -8.20 -15.22 12.89
C THR A 89 -9.36 -14.26 13.09
N PHE A 90 -9.28 -13.06 12.49
CA PHE A 90 -10.26 -11.98 12.70
C PHE A 90 -10.57 -11.68 14.18
N GLY A 91 -9.59 -11.81 15.08
CA GLY A 91 -9.77 -11.64 16.52
C GLY A 91 -10.51 -12.78 17.22
N VAL A 92 -10.91 -13.82 16.49
CA VAL A 92 -11.59 -15.01 17.00
C VAL A 92 -10.57 -16.14 17.20
N PRO A 93 -10.51 -16.77 18.38
CA PRO A 93 -9.71 -17.97 18.59
C PRO A 93 -10.16 -19.10 17.65
N TYR A 94 -9.22 -19.62 16.89
CA TYR A 94 -9.38 -20.77 16.02
C TYR A 94 -8.65 -21.96 16.63
N ARG A 95 -9.34 -23.11 16.71
CA ARG A 95 -8.77 -24.38 17.17
C ARG A 95 -9.29 -25.53 16.33
N THR A 96 -8.44 -26.51 16.06
CA THR A 96 -8.81 -27.82 15.51
C THR A 96 -8.51 -28.93 16.51
N ASN A 97 -9.28 -30.01 16.43
CA ASN A 97 -9.05 -31.23 17.21
C ASN A 97 -8.04 -32.17 16.52
N GLU A 98 -7.86 -33.36 17.07
CA GLU A 98 -6.92 -34.39 16.61
C GLU A 98 -7.21 -34.89 15.17
N PHE A 99 -8.39 -34.57 14.63
CA PHE A 99 -8.78 -34.90 13.25
C PHE A 99 -8.77 -33.70 12.31
N GLY A 100 -8.37 -32.52 12.77
CA GLY A 100 -8.42 -31.29 11.99
C GLY A 100 -9.81 -30.65 11.92
N PHE A 101 -10.81 -31.15 12.63
CA PHE A 101 -12.12 -30.49 12.66
C PHE A 101 -12.08 -29.30 13.61
N ARG A 102 -12.75 -28.20 13.21
CA ARG A 102 -12.95 -27.03 14.07
C ARG A 102 -13.99 -27.39 15.14
N ASP A 103 -13.62 -28.19 16.11
CA ASP A 103 -14.49 -28.68 17.19
C ASP A 103 -13.65 -29.03 18.43
N GLY A 104 -14.29 -29.50 19.50
CA GLY A 104 -13.63 -30.12 20.63
C GLY A 104 -13.10 -31.54 20.33
N PRO A 105 -12.41 -32.16 21.31
CA PRO A 105 -11.98 -33.55 21.23
C PRO A 105 -13.17 -34.50 21.00
N VAL A 106 -12.97 -35.56 20.21
CA VAL A 106 -14.05 -36.51 19.94
C VAL A 106 -14.18 -37.51 21.10
N GLU A 107 -15.24 -37.36 21.89
CA GLU A 107 -15.53 -38.28 23.00
C GLU A 107 -16.02 -39.65 22.51
N LYS A 108 -15.82 -40.68 23.33
CA LYS A 108 -16.31 -42.04 23.04
C LYS A 108 -17.83 -42.05 22.91
N LYS A 109 -18.35 -42.71 21.87
CA LYS A 109 -19.79 -42.86 21.66
C LYS A 109 -20.41 -43.67 22.80
N GLY A 110 -21.49 -43.16 23.41
CA GLY A 110 -22.26 -43.89 24.41
C GLY A 110 -23.18 -44.95 23.79
N GLU A 111 -23.45 -46.03 24.53
CA GLU A 111 -24.17 -47.23 24.03
C GLU A 111 -25.57 -46.94 23.45
N LYS A 112 -26.26 -45.92 23.98
CA LYS A 112 -27.63 -45.53 23.57
C LYS A 112 -27.68 -44.16 22.91
N THR A 113 -26.58 -43.73 22.32
CA THR A 113 -26.49 -42.44 21.63
C THR A 113 -26.33 -42.63 20.13
N PHE A 114 -26.74 -41.63 19.36
CA PHE A 114 -26.42 -41.50 17.94
C PHE A 114 -25.65 -40.20 17.73
N ARG A 115 -24.81 -40.16 16.69
CA ARG A 115 -24.00 -38.98 16.35
C ARG A 115 -24.60 -38.30 15.14
N ILE A 116 -24.68 -36.98 15.19
CA ILE A 116 -25.09 -36.15 14.07
C ILE A 116 -23.83 -35.44 13.58
N LEU A 117 -23.56 -35.53 12.27
CA LEU A 117 -22.52 -34.74 11.63
C LEU A 117 -23.19 -33.55 10.95
N CYS A 118 -22.86 -32.34 11.39
CA CYS A 118 -23.30 -31.10 10.76
C CYS A 118 -22.17 -30.60 9.85
N ILE A 119 -22.45 -30.49 8.54
CA ILE A 119 -21.50 -29.93 7.56
C ILE A 119 -22.11 -28.65 7.02
N GLY A 120 -21.35 -27.56 7.08
CA GLY A 120 -21.76 -26.29 6.50
C GLY A 120 -20.68 -25.23 6.65
N ASP A 121 -21.11 -23.98 6.54
CA ASP A 121 -20.25 -22.80 6.56
C ASP A 121 -20.16 -22.18 7.97
N SER A 122 -19.81 -20.90 8.02
CA SER A 122 -19.76 -20.12 9.27
C SER A 122 -21.08 -20.14 10.04
N VAL A 123 -22.24 -20.23 9.39
CA VAL A 123 -23.55 -20.25 10.06
C VAL A 123 -23.77 -21.56 10.79
N THR A 124 -23.31 -22.68 10.22
CA THR A 124 -23.39 -24.00 10.89
C THR A 124 -22.47 -24.07 12.11
N PHE A 125 -21.38 -23.30 12.09
CA PHE A 125 -20.44 -23.21 13.20
C PHE A 125 -20.99 -22.41 14.40
N GLY A 126 -22.00 -21.56 14.20
CA GLY A 126 -22.57 -20.66 15.21
C GLY A 126 -21.99 -19.26 15.13
#